data_AF-M5U4K5-F1
#
_entry.id   AF-M5U4K5-F1
#
_cell.length_a   1.000
_cell.length_b   1.000
_cell.length_c   1.000
_cell.angle_alpha   90.00
_cell.angle_beta   90.00
_cell.angle_gamma   90.00
#
_symmetry.space_group_name_H-M   'P 1'
#
loop_
_entity.id
_entity.type
_entity.pdbx_description
1 polymer ?
#
loop_
_entity_poly.entity_id
_entity_poly.type
_entity_poly.pdbx_seq_one_letter_code
_entity_poly.pdbx_strand_id
1 'polypeptide(L)'
;MSMGSKINRSMMTATFLSVFAVFALVAHSQRPGQRGGMRTVDDPFIGIRTSEGKQDGLFAIESTGVSTAPVRVAAEAFLAGLTPSQRERTVFPVDDSEWRKWDNRHRPVRQGVGFDEMTDEQRKLAFELFRQSLSAKGLKKTRDIMKLNGTLAELANNFDEYGEWLYWVTVMGTPSPTQPWGWQLDGHHVVINYFVLGDQVVMSPVFMGSEPVEAKQGKFQGTIVMQDEQDKGLALMTMLDERQRSKAILMNRKDGNNNLTEAYKDNVVLDYAGIKASEFTKNSRKPCWI
;
A
#
# COMPACT_ATOMS: atom_id res chain seq x y z
N MET A 1 -56.44 62.97 35.22
CA MET A 1 -57.90 62.82 35.44
C MET A 1 -58.33 61.52 34.79
N SER A 2 -58.93 60.61 35.57
CA SER A 2 -59.80 59.47 35.20
C SER A 2 -59.35 58.50 34.10
N MET A 3 -59.61 57.19 34.13
CA MET A 3 -60.23 56.24 35.05
C MET A 3 -60.07 54.89 34.32
N GLY A 4 -59.78 53.80 35.02
CA GLY A 4 -59.77 52.46 34.42
C GLY A 4 -61.18 51.88 34.24
N SER A 5 -61.29 50.74 33.54
CA SER A 5 -62.37 49.71 33.64
C SER A 5 -62.35 48.82 32.37
N LYS A 6 -61.87 47.57 32.41
CA LYS A 6 -62.55 46.27 32.73
C LYS A 6 -62.94 45.45 31.47
N ILE A 7 -62.53 44.15 31.48
CA ILE A 7 -63.36 42.92 31.24
C ILE A 7 -63.89 42.70 29.78
N ASN A 8 -63.94 41.53 29.11
CA ASN A 8 -63.79 40.09 29.38
C ASN A 8 -63.62 39.27 28.07
N ARG A 9 -63.10 38.05 28.22
CA ARG A 9 -63.42 36.76 27.52
C ARG A 9 -63.43 36.68 25.98
N SER A 10 -62.64 35.76 25.43
CA SER A 10 -63.06 34.35 25.20
C SER A 10 -61.96 33.53 24.51
N MET A 11 -61.92 32.21 24.80
CA MET A 11 -61.56 31.05 23.95
C MET A 11 -60.35 31.18 23.00
N MET A 12 -59.40 30.25 22.90
CA MET A 12 -59.56 28.80 22.79
C MET A 12 -58.16 28.19 22.77
N THR A 13 -58.03 27.03 23.42
CA THR A 13 -56.94 26.05 23.30
C THR A 13 -56.42 25.84 21.87
N ALA A 14 -55.11 25.94 21.69
CA ALA A 14 -54.36 25.18 20.67
C ALA A 14 -52.91 24.96 21.15
N THR A 15 -52.71 23.85 21.86
CA THR A 15 -51.39 23.30 22.18
C THR A 15 -50.73 22.85 20.87
N PHE A 16 -49.74 23.59 20.37
CA PHE A 16 -48.86 23.08 19.32
C PHE A 16 -47.77 22.22 19.96
N LEU A 17 -47.99 20.91 19.96
CA LEU A 17 -46.93 19.92 20.17
C LEU A 17 -46.06 19.90 18.91
N SER A 18 -44.98 20.67 18.90
CA SER A 18 -43.93 20.54 17.89
C SER A 18 -42.97 19.44 18.34
N VAL A 19 -43.34 18.18 18.08
CA VAL A 19 -42.42 17.04 18.19
C VAL A 19 -41.45 17.13 17.01
N PHE A 20 -40.33 17.82 17.20
CA PHE A 20 -39.17 17.60 16.34
C PHE A 20 -38.53 16.29 16.77
N ALA A 21 -38.95 15.19 16.12
CA ALA A 21 -38.21 13.96 16.12
C ALA A 21 -36.88 14.21 15.38
N VAL A 22 -35.83 14.53 16.15
CA VAL A 22 -34.46 14.45 15.65
C VAL A 22 -34.17 12.97 15.46
N PHE A 23 -34.45 12.46 14.26
CA PHE A 23 -33.82 11.23 13.80
C PHE A 23 -32.33 11.51 13.67
N ALA A 24 -31.59 11.23 14.75
CA ALA A 24 -30.17 10.99 14.66
C ALA A 24 -29.99 9.71 13.83
N LEU A 25 -29.92 9.86 12.51
CA LEU A 25 -29.27 8.86 11.68
C LEU A 25 -27.82 8.83 12.15
N VAL A 26 -27.48 7.86 12.99
CA VAL A 26 -26.10 7.43 13.18
C VAL A 26 -25.71 6.69 11.90
N ALA A 27 -25.47 7.47 10.84
CA ALA A 27 -24.65 7.01 9.75
C ALA A 27 -23.27 6.78 10.38
N HIS A 28 -22.87 5.51 10.49
CA HIS A 28 -21.51 5.14 10.79
C HIS A 28 -20.64 5.52 9.58
N SER A 29 -20.44 6.82 9.37
CA SER A 29 -19.35 7.30 8.54
C SER A 29 -18.07 7.06 9.33
N GLN A 30 -17.27 6.11 8.85
CA GLN A 30 -15.88 6.02 9.30
C GLN A 30 -15.25 7.38 9.07
N ARG A 31 -14.96 8.10 10.17
CA ARG A 31 -14.24 9.37 10.12
C ARG A 31 -12.91 9.13 9.40
N PRO A 32 -12.44 10.05 8.53
CA PRO A 32 -11.10 9.98 7.98
C PRO A 32 -10.12 9.83 9.13
N GLY A 33 -9.29 8.78 9.07
CA GLY A 33 -8.33 8.44 10.12
C GLY A 33 -7.50 9.66 10.49
N GLN A 34 -7.45 9.94 11.79
CA GLN A 34 -6.53 10.91 12.38
C GLN A 34 -5.11 10.56 11.93
N ARG A 35 -4.40 11.53 11.34
CA ARG A 35 -2.96 11.46 11.05
C ARG A 35 -2.21 11.31 12.37
N GLY A 36 -1.90 10.07 12.75
CA GLY A 36 -1.03 9.78 13.89
C GLY A 36 -0.97 8.29 14.17
N GLY A 37 0.24 7.72 14.21
CA GLY A 37 0.43 6.44 14.87
C GLY A 37 1.66 5.65 14.40
N MET A 38 2.80 5.84 15.07
CA MET A 38 3.74 4.73 15.30
C MET A 38 3.09 3.61 16.16
N ARG A 39 1.96 3.91 16.84
CA ARG A 39 1.25 3.01 17.76
C ARG A 39 0.87 1.65 17.17
N THR A 40 0.70 1.52 15.85
CA THR A 40 0.26 0.25 15.24
C THR A 40 1.38 -0.77 15.12
N VAL A 41 2.64 -0.32 15.00
CA VAL A 41 3.80 -1.21 14.84
C VAL A 41 4.16 -1.93 16.16
N ASP A 42 3.81 -1.33 17.30
CA ASP A 42 4.03 -1.88 18.64
C ASP A 42 3.05 -3.01 18.99
N ASP A 43 1.86 -3.03 18.39
CA ASP A 43 0.88 -4.09 18.59
C ASP A 43 1.36 -5.40 17.93
N PRO A 44 1.07 -6.58 18.50
CA PRO A 44 1.34 -7.86 17.84
C PRO A 44 0.74 -7.91 16.44
N PHE A 45 1.52 -8.40 15.47
CA PHE A 45 1.02 -8.54 14.10
C PHE A 45 0.02 -9.70 13.99
N ILE A 46 -1.20 -9.38 13.56
CA ILE A 46 -2.31 -10.31 13.31
C ILE A 46 -2.53 -10.44 11.79
N GLY A 47 -2.29 -9.37 11.03
CA GLY A 47 -2.56 -9.28 9.59
C GLY A 47 -3.99 -8.81 9.28
N ILE A 48 -4.42 -8.98 8.03
CA ILE A 48 -5.77 -8.61 7.59
C ILE A 48 -6.75 -9.73 7.95
N ARG A 49 -7.88 -9.37 8.56
CA ARG A 49 -8.93 -10.31 8.98
C ARG A 49 -10.33 -9.77 8.70
N THR A 50 -11.35 -10.62 8.71
CA THR A 50 -12.75 -10.15 8.69
C THR A 50 -13.26 -9.97 10.12
N SER A 51 -14.47 -9.43 10.25
CA SER A 51 -15.20 -9.36 11.52
C SER A 51 -15.48 -10.76 12.12
N GLU A 52 -15.48 -11.80 11.28
CA GLU A 52 -15.60 -13.21 11.70
C GLU A 52 -14.31 -13.74 12.37
N GLY A 53 -13.19 -13.03 12.25
CA GLY A 53 -11.92 -13.39 12.88
C GLY A 53 -10.80 -13.67 11.89
N LYS A 54 -9.66 -14.12 12.43
CA LYS A 54 -8.50 -14.53 11.63
C LYS A 54 -8.80 -15.86 10.93
N GLN A 55 -8.48 -15.95 9.65
CA GLN A 55 -8.52 -17.21 8.92
C GLN A 55 -7.13 -17.86 8.96
N ASP A 56 -7.05 -19.07 9.51
CA ASP A 56 -5.82 -19.85 9.58
C ASP A 56 -5.63 -20.73 8.34
N GLY A 57 -4.39 -21.20 8.11
CA GLY A 57 -4.08 -22.18 7.06
C GLY A 57 -4.09 -21.64 5.61
N LEU A 58 -4.08 -20.32 5.41
CA LEU A 58 -4.09 -19.71 4.07
C LEU A 58 -2.77 -19.86 3.30
N PHE A 59 -1.64 -19.90 4.00
CA PHE A 59 -0.30 -20.00 3.43
C PHE A 59 0.52 -21.01 4.23
N ALA A 60 0.38 -22.29 3.87
CA ALA A 60 1.20 -23.34 4.46
C ALA A 60 2.66 -23.20 4.03
N ILE A 61 3.58 -23.65 4.88
CA ILE A 61 4.98 -23.82 4.48
C ILE A 61 5.06 -25.07 3.61
N GLU A 62 5.49 -24.90 2.37
CA GLU A 62 5.60 -25.96 1.38
C GLU A 62 6.80 -25.76 0.48
N SER A 63 7.32 -26.85 -0.08
CA SER A 63 8.36 -26.76 -1.09
C SER A 63 7.75 -26.30 -2.41
N THR A 64 8.31 -25.25 -2.99
CA THR A 64 7.87 -24.73 -4.30
C THR A 64 8.62 -25.37 -5.46
N GLY A 65 9.78 -25.98 -5.20
CA GLY A 65 10.67 -26.53 -6.22
C GLY A 65 11.45 -25.47 -7.01
N VAL A 66 11.32 -24.18 -6.65
CA VAL A 66 12.02 -23.06 -7.31
C VAL A 66 13.17 -22.60 -6.43
N SER A 67 14.41 -22.74 -6.93
CA SER A 67 15.60 -22.40 -6.15
C SER A 67 15.68 -20.90 -5.82
N THR A 68 15.82 -20.59 -4.52
CA THR A 68 16.11 -19.25 -3.98
C THR A 68 17.61 -18.98 -3.83
N ALA A 69 18.47 -19.94 -4.21
CA ALA A 69 19.92 -19.81 -4.08
C ALA A 69 20.51 -18.59 -4.82
N PRO A 70 20.06 -18.23 -6.04
CA PRO A 70 20.55 -17.03 -6.72
C PRO A 70 20.22 -15.74 -5.95
N VAL A 71 19.03 -15.68 -5.33
CA VAL A 71 18.59 -14.54 -4.50
C VAL A 71 19.48 -14.41 -3.27
N ARG A 72 19.73 -15.52 -2.58
CA ARG A 72 20.62 -15.58 -1.41
C ARG A 72 22.03 -15.09 -1.75
N VAL A 73 22.62 -15.59 -2.83
CA VAL A 73 23.98 -15.20 -3.26
C VAL A 73 24.06 -13.71 -3.59
N ALA A 74 23.05 -13.17 -4.26
CA ALA A 74 23.01 -11.73 -4.56
C ALA A 74 22.84 -10.87 -3.30
N ALA A 75 22.06 -11.32 -2.31
CA ALA A 75 21.93 -10.64 -1.03
C ALA A 75 23.24 -10.64 -0.23
N GLU A 76 23.94 -11.77 -0.19
CA GLU A 76 25.27 -11.89 0.42
C GLU A 76 26.28 -10.94 -0.25
N ALA A 77 26.29 -10.88 -1.58
CA ALA A 77 27.16 -9.98 -2.33
C ALA A 77 26.83 -8.50 -2.08
N PHE A 78 25.55 -8.14 -2.04
CA PHE A 78 25.11 -6.79 -1.69
C PHE A 78 25.60 -6.39 -0.30
N LEU A 79 25.35 -7.21 0.72
CA LEU A 79 25.78 -6.94 2.10
C LEU A 79 27.31 -6.87 2.24
N ALA A 80 28.05 -7.68 1.48
CA ALA A 80 29.52 -7.65 1.47
C ALA A 80 30.10 -6.40 0.80
N GLY A 81 29.36 -5.78 -0.13
CA GLY A 81 29.75 -4.53 -0.80
C GLY A 81 29.50 -3.26 0.03
N LEU A 82 28.74 -3.37 1.12
CA LEU A 82 28.47 -2.23 2.01
C LEU A 82 29.67 -1.93 2.91
N THR A 83 29.87 -0.65 3.22
CA THR A 83 30.78 -0.26 4.30
C THR A 83 30.24 -0.77 5.65
N PRO A 84 31.09 -0.92 6.69
CA PRO A 84 30.62 -1.35 8.01
C PRO A 84 29.45 -0.53 8.55
N SER A 85 29.49 0.81 8.40
CA SER A 85 28.43 1.71 8.86
C SER A 85 27.13 1.60 8.05
N GLN A 86 27.22 1.44 6.72
CA GLN A 86 26.04 1.18 5.90
C GLN A 86 25.41 -0.17 6.27
N ARG A 87 26.23 -1.22 6.44
CA ARG A 87 25.77 -2.56 6.79
C ARG A 87 25.08 -2.59 8.14
N GLU A 88 25.62 -1.90 9.15
CA GLU A 88 25.02 -1.79 10.48
C GLU A 88 23.60 -1.23 10.44
N ARG A 89 23.34 -0.21 9.61
CA ARG A 89 21.99 0.38 9.44
C ARG A 89 21.06 -0.45 8.54
N THR A 90 21.59 -1.44 7.84
CA THR A 90 20.88 -2.21 6.81
C THR A 90 20.37 -3.56 7.31
N VAL A 91 21.03 -4.15 8.31
CA VAL A 91 20.72 -5.51 8.77
C VAL A 91 19.93 -5.48 10.07
N PHE A 92 18.83 -6.21 10.08
CA PHE A 92 17.91 -6.34 11.21
C PHE A 92 17.68 -7.82 11.57
N PRO A 93 17.25 -8.15 12.80
CA PRO A 93 16.68 -9.45 13.11
C PRO A 93 15.51 -9.81 12.19
N VAL A 94 15.27 -11.10 11.97
CA VAL A 94 14.19 -11.55 11.06
C VAL A 94 12.79 -11.23 11.59
N ASP A 95 12.65 -11.17 12.91
CA ASP A 95 11.43 -10.86 13.66
C ASP A 95 11.32 -9.38 14.03
N ASP A 96 12.18 -8.52 13.47
CA ASP A 96 12.12 -7.09 13.73
C ASP A 96 10.85 -6.46 13.15
N SER A 97 10.31 -5.50 13.89
CA SER A 97 9.26 -4.57 13.48
C SER A 97 9.55 -3.80 12.18
N GLU A 98 10.79 -3.75 11.71
CA GLU A 98 11.20 -3.04 10.49
C GLU A 98 10.38 -3.45 9.26
N TRP A 99 9.96 -4.72 9.16
CA TRP A 99 9.03 -5.20 8.12
C TRP A 99 7.73 -4.38 8.00
N ARG A 100 7.35 -3.67 9.06
CA ARG A 100 6.08 -2.92 9.19
C ARG A 100 6.29 -1.41 9.13
N LYS A 101 7.54 -0.96 9.05
CA LYS A 101 7.91 0.47 9.03
C LYS A 101 8.12 1.02 7.63
N TRP A 102 7.79 0.25 6.60
CA TRP A 102 7.77 0.74 5.22
C TRP A 102 6.91 2.00 5.08
N ASP A 103 7.36 2.92 4.23
CA ASP A 103 6.68 4.20 4.05
C ASP A 103 6.75 4.70 2.61
N ASN A 104 5.57 4.98 2.05
CA ASN A 104 5.42 5.49 0.69
C ASN A 104 5.21 7.01 0.62
N ARG A 105 5.49 7.76 1.69
CA ARG A 105 5.48 9.23 1.66
C ARG A 105 6.86 9.75 1.22
N HIS A 106 6.97 10.94 0.65
CA HIS A 106 8.26 11.44 0.14
C HIS A 106 9.26 11.92 1.21
N ARG A 107 8.80 12.29 2.41
CA ARG A 107 9.59 12.89 3.52
C ARG A 107 10.05 12.03 4.71
N PRO A 108 9.50 10.82 4.97
CA PRO A 108 9.91 10.03 6.12
C PRO A 108 11.40 9.72 6.12
N VAL A 109 11.99 9.71 7.32
CA VAL A 109 13.29 9.10 7.54
C VAL A 109 13.11 7.59 7.52
N ARG A 110 13.86 6.91 6.66
CA ARG A 110 13.84 5.46 6.50
C ARG A 110 15.10 4.83 7.06
N GLN A 111 15.01 3.56 7.43
CA GLN A 111 16.14 2.76 7.83
C GLN A 111 16.84 2.17 6.59
N GLY A 112 18.01 1.56 6.81
CA GLY A 112 18.77 0.99 5.72
C GLY A 112 19.73 1.95 5.05
N VAL A 113 20.39 1.42 4.04
CA VAL A 113 21.27 2.18 3.15
C VAL A 113 20.44 2.76 2.00
N GLY A 114 20.58 4.06 1.77
CA GLY A 114 19.91 4.76 0.67
C GLY A 114 20.66 4.62 -0.65
N PHE A 115 19.93 4.54 -1.77
CA PHE A 115 20.58 4.53 -3.09
C PHE A 115 21.32 5.85 -3.39
N ASP A 116 20.93 6.95 -2.77
CA ASP A 116 21.56 8.27 -2.88
C ASP A 116 22.98 8.29 -2.27
N GLU A 117 23.22 7.55 -1.19
CA GLU A 117 24.53 7.43 -0.54
C GLU A 117 25.40 6.26 -1.06
N MET A 118 24.83 5.34 -1.84
CA MET A 118 25.56 4.22 -2.43
C MET A 118 26.54 4.66 -3.53
N THR A 119 27.69 3.98 -3.60
CA THR A 119 28.55 4.03 -4.80
C THR A 119 27.89 3.31 -5.98
N ASP A 120 28.37 3.54 -7.20
CA ASP A 120 27.82 2.86 -8.38
C ASP A 120 27.98 1.33 -8.31
N GLU A 121 29.06 0.83 -7.72
CA GLU A 121 29.28 -0.59 -7.45
C GLU A 121 28.25 -1.15 -6.47
N GLN A 122 27.95 -0.41 -5.39
CA GLN A 122 26.93 -0.81 -4.42
C GLN A 122 25.53 -0.82 -5.05
N ARG A 123 25.20 0.18 -5.88
CA ARG A 123 23.94 0.21 -6.63
C ARG A 123 23.82 -0.98 -7.58
N LYS A 124 24.89 -1.35 -8.28
CA LYS A 124 24.91 -2.54 -9.16
C LYS A 124 24.60 -3.81 -8.36
N LEU A 125 25.18 -3.97 -7.18
CA LEU A 125 24.90 -5.12 -6.31
C LEU A 125 23.45 -5.14 -5.80
N ALA A 126 22.90 -3.98 -5.41
CA ALA A 126 21.50 -3.87 -5.01
C ALA A 126 20.53 -4.23 -6.15
N PHE A 127 20.78 -3.75 -7.37
CA PHE A 127 19.97 -4.15 -8.53
C PHE A 127 20.16 -5.60 -8.93
N GLU A 128 21.33 -6.19 -8.71
CA GLU A 128 21.54 -7.63 -8.91
C GLU A 128 20.67 -8.45 -7.94
N LEU A 129 20.57 -8.04 -6.67
CA LEU A 129 19.61 -8.63 -5.72
C LEU A 129 18.18 -8.54 -6.26
N PHE A 130 17.74 -7.38 -6.73
CA PHE A 130 16.39 -7.23 -7.29
C PHE A 130 16.19 -8.06 -8.57
N ARG A 131 17.23 -8.18 -9.41
CA ARG A 131 17.17 -8.97 -10.64
C ARG A 131 17.02 -10.45 -10.38
N GLN A 132 17.64 -10.98 -9.33
CA GLN A 132 17.47 -12.38 -8.93
C GLN A 132 16.13 -12.61 -8.23
N SER A 133 15.60 -11.60 -7.55
CA SER A 133 14.38 -11.71 -6.75
C SER A 133 13.09 -11.52 -7.55
N LEU A 134 13.09 -10.59 -8.51
CA LEU A 134 11.90 -10.13 -9.23
C LEU A 134 11.86 -10.70 -10.65
N SER A 135 10.64 -10.87 -11.18
CA SER A 135 10.47 -11.10 -12.61
C SER A 135 11.04 -9.93 -13.43
N ALA A 136 11.43 -10.18 -14.68
CA ALA A 136 11.94 -9.13 -15.57
C ALA A 136 10.96 -7.94 -15.69
N LYS A 137 9.65 -8.22 -15.72
CA LYS A 137 8.59 -7.19 -15.73
C LYS A 137 8.54 -6.42 -14.41
N GLY A 138 8.63 -7.11 -13.26
CA GLY A 138 8.64 -6.49 -11.94
C GLY A 138 9.87 -5.60 -11.72
N LEU A 139 11.05 -6.07 -12.14
CA LEU A 139 12.28 -5.29 -12.09
C LEU A 139 12.19 -4.03 -12.97
N LYS A 140 11.75 -4.19 -14.23
CA LYS A 140 11.59 -3.05 -15.14
C LYS A 140 10.63 -2.01 -14.56
N LYS A 141 9.47 -2.46 -14.06
CA LYS A 141 8.48 -1.56 -13.44
C LYS A 141 9.06 -0.83 -12.23
N THR A 142 9.72 -1.56 -11.33
CA THR A 142 10.39 -0.97 -10.15
C THR A 142 11.35 0.14 -10.59
N ARG A 143 12.21 -0.14 -11.56
CA ARG A 143 13.20 0.83 -12.04
C ARG A 143 12.55 2.03 -12.72
N ASP A 144 11.51 1.80 -13.52
CA ASP A 144 10.82 2.88 -14.24
C ASP A 144 10.03 3.78 -13.28
N ILE A 145 9.46 3.25 -12.20
CA ILE A 145 8.86 4.07 -11.13
C ILE A 145 9.93 4.93 -10.44
N MET A 146 11.11 4.37 -10.14
CA MET A 146 12.23 5.15 -9.59
C MET A 146 12.60 6.32 -10.51
N LYS A 147 12.75 6.06 -11.82
CA LYS A 147 13.00 7.11 -12.82
C LYS A 147 11.90 8.18 -12.82
N LEU A 148 10.64 7.79 -12.75
CA LEU A 148 9.52 8.74 -12.72
C LEU A 148 9.49 9.60 -11.45
N ASN A 149 9.99 9.09 -10.32
CA ASN A 149 10.25 9.94 -9.14
C ASN A 149 11.36 10.97 -9.41
N GLY A 150 12.35 10.63 -10.26
CA GLY A 150 13.31 11.60 -10.79
C GLY A 150 12.68 12.63 -11.73
N THR A 151 11.74 12.23 -12.60
CA THR A 151 10.95 13.18 -13.41
C THR A 151 10.11 14.10 -12.52
N LEU A 152 9.52 13.58 -11.43
CA LEU A 152 8.79 14.41 -10.47
C LEU A 152 9.71 15.47 -9.84
N ALA A 153 10.96 15.12 -9.52
CA ALA A 153 11.96 16.08 -9.03
C ALA A 153 12.21 17.23 -10.02
N GLU A 154 12.37 16.91 -11.32
CA GLU A 154 12.53 17.90 -12.39
C GLU A 154 11.30 18.80 -12.52
N LEU A 155 10.09 18.23 -12.48
CA LEU A 155 8.83 18.96 -12.62
C LEU A 155 8.53 19.87 -11.43
N ALA A 156 8.81 19.39 -10.22
CA ALA A 156 8.62 20.15 -8.98
C ALA A 156 9.77 21.10 -8.68
N ASN A 157 10.90 20.99 -9.40
CA ASN A 157 12.17 21.63 -9.08
C ASN A 157 12.55 21.42 -7.60
N ASN A 158 12.42 20.18 -7.12
CA ASN A 158 12.66 19.79 -5.73
C ASN A 158 13.36 18.42 -5.70
N PHE A 159 14.68 18.44 -5.61
CA PHE A 159 15.53 17.25 -5.60
C PHE A 159 15.85 16.74 -4.19
N ASP A 160 15.43 17.48 -3.16
CA ASP A 160 15.60 17.07 -1.76
C ASP A 160 14.51 16.07 -1.34
N GLU A 161 13.30 16.24 -1.86
CA GLU A 161 12.14 15.38 -1.53
C GLU A 161 11.83 14.32 -2.61
N TYR A 162 12.32 14.53 -3.83
CA TYR A 162 12.08 13.62 -4.96
C TYR A 162 13.37 13.29 -5.68
N GLY A 163 13.44 12.10 -6.28
CA GLY A 163 14.63 11.70 -7.02
C GLY A 163 14.64 10.23 -7.40
N GLU A 164 15.43 9.91 -8.43
CA GLU A 164 15.65 8.54 -8.89
C GLU A 164 16.24 7.63 -7.80
N TRP A 165 16.90 8.21 -6.80
CA TRP A 165 17.70 7.50 -5.80
C TRP A 165 17.20 7.65 -4.36
N LEU A 166 16.05 8.27 -4.13
CA LEU A 166 15.44 8.36 -2.80
C LEU A 166 14.63 7.09 -2.49
N TYR A 167 15.36 5.98 -2.36
CA TYR A 167 14.88 4.65 -2.02
C TYR A 167 15.89 3.97 -1.09
N TRP A 168 15.43 3.14 -0.17
CA TRP A 168 16.25 2.52 0.87
C TRP A 168 16.08 1.01 0.87
N VAL A 169 17.12 0.29 1.29
CA VAL A 169 17.12 -1.16 1.38
C VAL A 169 17.46 -1.59 2.79
N THR A 170 16.63 -2.47 3.36
CA THR A 170 16.89 -3.20 4.59
C THR A 170 16.88 -4.70 4.33
N VAL A 171 17.62 -5.45 5.15
CA VAL A 171 17.69 -6.91 5.11
C VAL A 171 17.38 -7.43 6.51
N MET A 172 16.36 -8.29 6.61
CA MET A 172 15.91 -8.87 7.87
C MET A 172 16.35 -10.33 7.91
N GLY A 173 17.03 -10.73 8.97
CA GLY A 173 17.67 -12.04 9.10
C GLY A 173 18.98 -12.14 8.32
N THR A 174 19.59 -13.33 8.37
CA THR A 174 20.80 -13.65 7.61
C THR A 174 20.43 -14.47 6.38
N PRO A 175 20.87 -14.09 5.15
CA PRO A 175 20.63 -14.89 3.96
C PRO A 175 20.98 -16.36 4.18
N SER A 176 20.02 -17.24 3.97
CA SER A 176 20.12 -18.64 4.36
C SER A 176 19.35 -19.56 3.42
N PRO A 177 19.84 -20.80 3.18
CA PRO A 177 19.09 -21.79 2.41
C PRO A 177 17.93 -22.41 3.18
N THR A 178 17.85 -22.23 4.51
CA THR A 178 16.87 -22.94 5.35
C THR A 178 16.21 -22.07 6.42
N GLN A 179 16.89 -21.03 6.90
CA GLN A 179 16.36 -20.11 7.90
C GLN A 179 15.57 -18.98 7.24
N PRO A 180 14.58 -18.38 7.92
CA PRO A 180 13.84 -17.25 7.38
C PRO A 180 14.75 -16.02 7.26
N TRP A 181 14.60 -15.29 6.15
CA TRP A 181 15.26 -14.01 5.92
C TRP A 181 14.53 -13.27 4.81
N GLY A 182 14.94 -12.04 4.52
CA GLY A 182 14.47 -11.35 3.33
C GLY A 182 14.95 -9.92 3.27
N TRP A 183 14.37 -9.14 2.36
CA TRP A 183 14.71 -7.73 2.17
C TRP A 183 13.46 -6.89 1.97
N GLN A 184 13.56 -5.62 2.35
CA GLN A 184 12.56 -4.60 2.06
C GLN A 184 13.22 -3.50 1.23
N LEU A 185 12.55 -3.12 0.14
CA LEU A 185 12.78 -1.86 -0.57
C LEU A 185 11.65 -0.93 -0.17
N ASP A 186 11.94 0.30 0.23
CA ASP A 186 10.92 1.31 0.45
C ASP A 186 11.34 2.70 -0.06
N GLY A 187 10.33 3.51 -0.36
CA GLY A 187 10.49 4.79 -1.06
C GLY A 187 9.15 5.35 -1.48
N HIS A 188 9.14 6.58 -2.01
CA HIS A 188 7.92 7.34 -2.28
C HIS A 188 6.89 6.57 -3.13
N HIS A 189 7.35 5.86 -4.18
CA HIS A 189 6.45 5.23 -5.15
C HIS A 189 6.59 3.70 -5.27
N VAL A 190 7.56 3.11 -4.57
CA VAL A 190 7.75 1.65 -4.55
C VAL A 190 8.07 1.21 -3.13
N VAL A 191 7.32 0.20 -2.67
CA VAL A 191 7.65 -0.61 -1.51
C VAL A 191 7.53 -2.08 -1.91
N ILE A 192 8.53 -2.88 -1.59
CA ILE A 192 8.53 -4.32 -1.80
C ILE A 192 9.07 -4.98 -0.54
N ASN A 193 8.24 -5.78 0.11
CA ASN A 193 8.70 -6.75 1.10
C ASN A 193 8.89 -8.10 0.44
N TYR A 194 10.06 -8.69 0.60
CA TYR A 194 10.44 -9.96 -0.02
C TYR A 194 10.95 -10.91 1.06
N PHE A 195 10.08 -11.80 1.52
CA PHE A 195 10.38 -12.80 2.55
C PHE A 195 10.71 -14.15 1.91
N VAL A 196 11.72 -14.83 2.44
CA VAL A 196 12.22 -16.13 1.99
C VAL A 196 12.26 -17.10 3.16
N LEU A 197 11.70 -18.30 2.96
CA LEU A 197 11.89 -19.45 3.85
C LEU A 197 12.10 -20.71 3.00
N GLY A 198 13.33 -21.23 3.01
CA GLY A 198 13.71 -22.32 2.13
C GLY A 198 13.60 -21.90 0.66
N ASP A 199 12.78 -22.61 -0.12
CA ASP A 199 12.47 -22.31 -1.52
C ASP A 199 11.14 -21.54 -1.69
N GLN A 200 10.49 -21.16 -0.59
CA GLN A 200 9.24 -20.41 -0.61
C GLN A 200 9.48 -18.92 -0.46
N VAL A 201 8.80 -18.13 -1.30
CA VAL A 201 8.87 -16.68 -1.32
C VAL A 201 7.48 -16.10 -1.07
N VAL A 202 7.40 -15.10 -0.19
CA VAL A 202 6.21 -14.29 0.02
C VAL A 202 6.56 -12.82 -0.24
N MET A 203 5.82 -12.21 -1.17
CA MET A 203 5.96 -10.80 -1.51
C MET A 203 4.76 -9.99 -1.04
N SER A 204 4.74 -9.61 0.25
CA SER A 204 3.69 -8.77 0.82
C SER A 204 4.16 -8.09 2.12
N PRO A 205 3.82 -6.81 2.36
CA PRO A 205 3.08 -5.93 1.44
C PRO A 205 3.95 -5.43 0.28
N VAL A 206 3.30 -5.14 -0.85
CA VAL A 206 3.89 -4.48 -2.02
C VAL A 206 3.05 -3.26 -2.36
N PHE A 207 3.72 -2.11 -2.50
CA PHE A 207 3.13 -0.88 -3.01
C PHE A 207 3.87 -0.47 -4.28
N MET A 208 3.13 -0.21 -5.35
CA MET A 208 3.66 0.35 -6.60
C MET A 208 2.70 1.41 -7.10
N GLY A 209 3.16 2.65 -7.15
CA GLY A 209 2.44 3.78 -7.69
C GLY A 209 3.38 4.65 -8.51
N SER A 210 2.86 5.72 -9.10
CA SER A 210 3.71 6.78 -9.66
C SER A 210 2.89 8.02 -9.92
N GLU A 211 3.43 9.18 -9.56
CA GLU A 211 2.98 10.49 -10.04
C GLU A 211 4.21 11.29 -10.49
N PRO A 212 4.33 11.66 -11.77
CA PRO A 212 3.47 11.29 -12.89
C PRO A 212 3.60 9.80 -13.28
N VAL A 213 2.65 9.29 -14.07
CA VAL A 213 2.72 7.93 -14.67
C VAL A 213 3.45 7.89 -16.01
N GLU A 214 3.74 9.05 -16.59
CA GLU A 214 4.42 9.23 -17.86
C GLU A 214 5.40 10.41 -17.76
N ALA A 215 6.64 10.20 -18.22
CA ALA A 215 7.59 11.28 -18.44
C ALA A 215 7.48 11.81 -19.87
N LYS A 216 6.81 12.95 -20.04
CA LYS A 216 6.64 13.59 -21.36
C LYS A 216 7.89 14.33 -21.87
N GLN A 217 8.79 14.67 -20.97
CA GLN A 217 10.03 15.41 -21.21
C GLN A 217 11.07 15.08 -20.13
N GLY A 218 12.26 15.69 -20.20
CA GLY A 218 13.30 15.56 -19.19
C GLY A 218 14.18 14.32 -19.35
N LYS A 219 15.01 14.02 -18.36
CA LYS A 219 16.03 12.95 -18.42
C LYS A 219 15.45 11.58 -18.77
N PHE A 220 14.21 11.31 -18.35
CA PHE A 220 13.56 10.00 -18.49
C PHE A 220 12.39 9.99 -19.48
N GLN A 221 12.36 10.94 -20.42
CA GLN A 221 11.31 11.04 -21.43
C GLN A 221 10.99 9.68 -22.07
N GLY A 222 9.69 9.37 -22.20
CA GLY A 222 9.18 8.11 -22.75
C GLY A 222 9.00 6.98 -21.73
N THR A 223 9.36 7.19 -20.46
CA THR A 223 9.05 6.24 -19.38
C THR A 223 7.56 6.28 -19.05
N ILE A 224 6.89 5.12 -19.04
CA ILE A 224 5.45 4.95 -18.78
C ILE A 224 5.24 3.73 -17.87
N VAL A 225 4.41 3.85 -16.84
CA VAL A 225 4.10 2.77 -15.88
C VAL A 225 2.61 2.74 -15.50
N MET A 226 2.13 1.57 -15.10
CA MET A 226 0.76 1.31 -14.62
C MET A 226 -0.34 1.21 -15.70
N GLN A 227 0.01 1.33 -16.98
CA GLN A 227 -0.95 1.19 -18.09
C GLN A 227 -1.59 -0.20 -18.13
N ASP A 228 -0.81 -1.27 -18.03
CA ASP A 228 -1.35 -2.63 -18.01
C ASP A 228 -2.37 -2.83 -16.87
N GLU A 229 -2.08 -2.31 -15.68
CA GLU A 229 -2.97 -2.41 -14.51
C GLU A 229 -4.23 -1.56 -14.67
N GLN A 230 -4.07 -0.33 -15.18
CA GLN A 230 -5.18 0.57 -15.47
C GLN A 230 -6.13 -0.04 -16.51
N ASP A 231 -5.58 -0.56 -17.60
CA ASP A 231 -6.33 -1.15 -18.71
C ASP A 231 -7.06 -2.42 -18.26
N LYS A 232 -6.40 -3.29 -17.48
CA LYS A 232 -7.03 -4.49 -16.91
C LYS A 232 -8.14 -4.16 -15.92
N GLY A 233 -7.93 -3.17 -15.07
CA GLY A 233 -8.95 -2.70 -14.12
C GLY A 233 -10.19 -2.17 -14.85
N LEU A 234 -9.99 -1.34 -15.88
CA LEU A 234 -11.07 -0.85 -16.73
C LEU A 234 -11.76 -1.99 -17.48
N ALA A 235 -10.99 -2.90 -18.10
CA ALA A 235 -11.50 -4.05 -18.82
C ALA A 235 -12.36 -4.96 -17.94
N LEU A 236 -11.92 -5.23 -16.70
CA LEU A 236 -12.70 -6.00 -15.75
C LEU A 236 -14.08 -5.36 -15.53
N MET A 237 -14.10 -4.05 -15.24
CA MET A 237 -15.36 -3.33 -14.99
C MET A 237 -16.24 -3.28 -16.24
N THR A 238 -15.69 -3.13 -17.44
CA THR A 238 -16.47 -3.09 -18.68
C THR A 238 -17.05 -4.45 -19.05
N MET A 239 -16.41 -5.56 -18.68
CA MET A 239 -16.87 -6.93 -18.94
C MET A 239 -18.03 -7.40 -18.05
N LEU A 240 -18.29 -6.75 -16.91
CA LEU A 240 -19.40 -7.10 -16.04
C LEU A 240 -20.74 -6.70 -16.67
N ASP A 241 -21.73 -7.60 -16.64
CA ASP A 241 -23.11 -7.24 -16.98
C ASP A 241 -23.70 -6.24 -15.96
N GLU A 242 -24.87 -5.69 -16.24
CA GLU A 242 -25.50 -4.67 -15.39
C GLU A 242 -25.71 -5.16 -13.95
N ARG A 243 -26.15 -6.41 -13.78
CA ARG A 243 -26.40 -7.02 -12.46
C ARG A 243 -25.10 -7.25 -11.69
N GLN A 244 -24.03 -7.65 -12.37
CA GLN A 244 -22.72 -7.84 -11.76
C GLN A 244 -22.09 -6.51 -11.38
N ARG A 245 -22.19 -5.52 -12.27
CA ARG A 245 -21.65 -4.18 -12.09
C ARG A 245 -22.33 -3.46 -10.93
N SER A 246 -23.64 -3.61 -10.76
CA SER A 246 -24.37 -3.02 -9.62
C SER A 246 -23.94 -3.59 -8.27
N LYS A 247 -23.42 -4.83 -8.23
CA LYS A 247 -22.80 -5.41 -7.04
C LYS A 247 -21.35 -4.97 -6.87
N ALA A 248 -20.60 -4.85 -7.96
CA ALA A 248 -19.18 -4.48 -7.93
C ALA A 248 -18.95 -3.02 -7.52
N ILE A 249 -19.82 -2.11 -7.95
CA ILE A 249 -19.72 -0.68 -7.64
C ILE A 249 -20.26 -0.44 -6.22
N LEU A 250 -19.35 -0.25 -5.27
CA LEU A 250 -19.69 0.06 -3.88
C LEU A 250 -20.13 1.51 -3.67
N MET A 251 -19.60 2.42 -4.49
CA MET A 251 -19.88 3.86 -4.43
C MET A 251 -19.97 4.41 -5.84
N ASN A 252 -21.00 5.21 -6.10
CA ASN A 252 -21.23 5.86 -7.40
C ASN A 252 -20.59 7.25 -7.50
N ARG A 253 -19.83 7.66 -6.47
CA ARG A 253 -19.10 8.93 -6.39
C ARG A 253 -17.71 8.69 -5.81
N LYS A 254 -16.74 9.47 -6.29
CA LYS A 254 -15.36 9.52 -5.78
C LYS A 254 -15.08 10.93 -5.27
N ASP A 255 -15.59 11.22 -4.08
CA ASP A 255 -15.49 12.51 -3.40
C ASP A 255 -14.47 12.52 -2.25
N GLY A 256 -13.76 11.39 -2.03
CA GLY A 256 -12.74 11.26 -0.99
C GLY A 256 -11.67 10.19 -1.27
N ASN A 257 -10.84 9.94 -0.25
CA ASN A 257 -9.88 8.84 -0.24
C ASN A 257 -10.55 7.57 0.29
N ASN A 258 -10.44 6.48 -0.48
CA ASN A 258 -11.03 5.19 -0.16
C ASN A 258 -9.98 4.13 0.26
N ASN A 259 -8.76 4.55 0.63
CA ASN A 259 -7.72 3.64 1.13
C ASN A 259 -8.19 2.91 2.40
N LEU A 260 -8.29 1.59 2.30
CA LEU A 260 -8.69 0.73 3.40
C LEU A 260 -7.49 0.34 4.28
N THR A 261 -6.32 0.16 3.66
CA THR A 261 -5.02 -0.14 4.29
C THR A 261 -3.94 0.78 3.71
N GLU A 262 -2.91 1.09 4.48
CA GLU A 262 -1.76 1.91 4.08
C GLU A 262 -0.62 1.74 5.10
N ALA A 263 0.52 2.42 4.90
CA ALA A 263 1.64 2.41 5.84
C ALA A 263 1.15 2.72 7.26
N TYR A 264 1.63 1.96 8.25
CA TYR A 264 1.22 2.04 9.66
C TYR A 264 -0.27 1.80 9.93
N LYS A 265 -1.02 1.22 8.98
CA LYS A 265 -2.41 0.81 9.18
C LYS A 265 -2.52 -0.71 9.05
N ASP A 266 -1.80 -1.40 9.93
CA ASP A 266 -1.80 -2.86 10.03
C ASP A 266 -3.02 -3.39 10.79
N ASN A 267 -3.15 -4.72 10.85
CA ASN A 267 -4.14 -5.42 11.68
C ASN A 267 -5.61 -5.05 11.38
N VAL A 268 -5.89 -4.64 10.14
CA VAL A 268 -7.20 -4.13 9.73
C VAL A 268 -8.24 -5.25 9.70
N VAL A 269 -9.41 -4.93 10.26
CA VAL A 269 -10.64 -5.70 10.03
C VAL A 269 -11.27 -5.21 8.72
N LEU A 270 -11.21 -6.05 7.70
CA LEU A 270 -11.65 -5.77 6.34
C LEU A 270 -12.65 -6.84 5.90
N ASP A 271 -13.95 -6.53 6.00
CA ASP A 271 -15.02 -7.42 5.55
C ASP A 271 -15.12 -7.46 4.02
N TYR A 272 -15.54 -8.61 3.49
CA TYR A 272 -15.77 -8.76 2.06
C TYR A 272 -16.86 -7.81 1.57
N ALA A 273 -16.58 -7.11 0.48
CA ALA A 273 -17.53 -6.25 -0.19
C ALA A 273 -17.51 -6.49 -1.70
N GLY A 274 -18.63 -6.19 -2.35
CA GLY A 274 -18.75 -6.25 -3.80
C GLY A 274 -19.28 -7.58 -4.30
N ILE A 275 -18.73 -8.05 -5.41
CA ILE A 275 -19.14 -9.27 -6.09
C ILE A 275 -18.07 -10.35 -5.96
N LYS A 276 -18.48 -11.59 -5.69
CA LYS A 276 -17.56 -12.73 -5.66
C LYS A 276 -17.14 -13.11 -7.08
N ALA A 277 -15.87 -13.45 -7.28
CA ALA A 277 -15.36 -13.91 -8.58
C ALA A 277 -16.12 -15.16 -9.10
N SER A 278 -16.66 -16.00 -8.20
CA SER A 278 -17.50 -17.14 -8.57
C SER A 278 -18.80 -16.75 -9.27
N GLU A 279 -19.30 -15.53 -9.04
CA GLU A 279 -20.51 -14.98 -9.65
C GLU A 279 -20.24 -14.32 -11.02
N PHE A 280 -18.98 -14.25 -11.46
CA PHE A 280 -18.63 -13.74 -12.79
C PHE A 280 -19.13 -14.68 -13.88
N THR A 281 -19.64 -14.11 -14.97
CA THR A 281 -20.02 -14.85 -16.18
C THR A 281 -18.77 -15.50 -16.77
N LYS A 282 -18.94 -16.55 -17.58
CA LYS A 282 -17.81 -17.26 -18.22
C LYS A 282 -16.87 -16.31 -18.98
N ASN A 283 -17.40 -15.24 -19.58
CA ASN A 283 -16.60 -14.25 -20.29
C ASN A 283 -15.78 -13.36 -19.34
N SER A 284 -16.36 -12.92 -18.22
CA SER A 284 -15.71 -12.06 -17.22
C SER A 284 -14.69 -12.76 -16.29
N ARG A 285 -14.51 -14.08 -16.39
CA ARG A 285 -13.53 -14.82 -15.57
C ARG A 285 -12.09 -14.79 -16.11
N LYS A 286 -11.88 -14.42 -17.38
CA LYS A 286 -10.55 -14.43 -18.02
C LYS A 286 -9.54 -13.42 -17.44
N PRO A 287 -9.91 -12.19 -17.00
CA PRO A 287 -8.95 -11.23 -16.45
C PRO A 287 -8.56 -11.45 -14.99
N CYS A 288 -9.27 -12.32 -14.26
CA CYS A 288 -9.06 -12.53 -12.83
C CYS A 288 -7.91 -13.46 -12.48
N TRP A 289 -7.30 -14.09 -13.49
CA TRP A 289 -6.16 -14.98 -13.32
C TRP A 289 -4.93 -14.31 -13.93
N ILE A 290 -4.18 -13.62 -13.08
CA ILE A 290 -2.78 -13.27 -13.26
C ILE A 290 -2.06 -13.67 -11.98
#